data_AF-A0A4R4RYS0-F1
#
_entry.id   AF-A0A4R4RYS0-F1
#
_cell.length_a   1.000
_cell.length_b   1.000
_cell.length_c   1.000
_cell.angle_alpha   90.00
_cell.angle_beta   90.00
_cell.angle_gamma   90.00
#
_symmetry.space_group_name_H-M   'P 1'
#
loop_
_entity.id
_entity.type
_entity.pdbx_description
1 polymer ?
#
loop_
_entity_poly.entity_id
_entity_poly.type
_entity_poly.pdbx_seq_one_letter_code
_entity_poly.pdbx_strand_id
1 'polypeptide(L)'
;MRFSLFYEHQLPRPWGDGQELKLYQDALDQVEIADRVGFDYVWEVEHHFLEEYSHSSAPEVFLAAASQRTKRIRLGHGIVQLPPAVNHPARIAERIATLDLVSNGRVDFGTGESSSSAELGGFGVRRTDKRAQWQDAIDAVTRMFVEEPFAGWNSPDIQMPPRNVLPKTVQKPHPPLWVACSRRETIQFAARNGIGALSFSFVEPEDAAKWVDEYYRILASEACVPAGFAVNPNVTVVLPMMLHEDEATAIDRGIDGAHFFAFALAHYYGTTPHDPGRTDVWQEFLDRRDARGFSREQIIANAGTLNVNVGSLRGAVGTPGQVIELIRRYESAGVDQISFVLQSGPNKHEHICETLELFGKAVLPHFTEGRDEREAAKAERLAPAIEAALARRKPARTVPPGYRIDEDAEVARARRRSRRPAREDVRAAGRRRFRQGFYTLVHGRTDAQIERRFGPNAQRLFFAGMARAYDPSASGGFTGELEFRLTSTVGKTSRSETSGSQTSGSQTTWTLQIGRTRARARQGPAKDPALTLTRATADFLRTLAGDANPASLLMDGRLELRGDVELAPRLSEMFGGPSPY
;
A
#
# COMPACT_ATOMS: atom_id res chain seq x y z
N MET A 1 8.70 -22.73 -7.21
CA MET A 1 8.59 -21.26 -7.20
C MET A 1 7.97 -20.77 -8.51
N ARG A 2 7.05 -19.80 -8.49
CA ARG A 2 6.53 -19.08 -9.68
C ARG A 2 7.22 -17.71 -9.84
N PHE A 3 7.26 -17.19 -11.06
CA PHE A 3 7.88 -15.88 -11.33
C PHE A 3 6.93 -14.95 -12.08
N SER A 4 7.00 -13.67 -11.75
CA SER A 4 6.20 -12.66 -12.42
C SER A 4 6.92 -11.35 -12.64
N LEU A 5 6.37 -10.55 -13.54
CA LEU A 5 6.73 -9.15 -13.72
C LEU A 5 5.69 -8.25 -13.06
N PHE A 6 6.13 -7.10 -12.58
CA PHE A 6 5.29 -6.07 -11.99
C PHE A 6 5.57 -4.73 -12.66
N TYR A 7 4.52 -4.10 -13.19
CA TYR A 7 4.60 -2.90 -13.99
C TYR A 7 3.89 -1.73 -13.32
N GLU A 8 4.63 -0.64 -13.19
CA GLU A 8 4.12 0.63 -12.66
C GLU A 8 3.81 1.64 -13.77
N HIS A 9 4.33 1.45 -14.99
CA HIS A 9 4.46 2.53 -15.97
C HIS A 9 5.13 3.74 -15.33
N GLN A 10 6.27 3.51 -14.67
CA GLN A 10 7.03 4.56 -13.98
C GLN A 10 7.79 5.39 -15.02
N LEU A 11 7.65 6.72 -14.96
CA LEU A 11 8.22 7.64 -15.94
C LEU A 11 8.78 8.90 -15.26
N PRO A 12 10.06 8.92 -14.86
CA PRO A 12 10.68 10.11 -14.28
C PRO A 12 10.73 11.28 -15.27
N ARG A 13 10.77 12.51 -14.75
CA ARG A 13 11.01 13.72 -15.55
C ARG A 13 12.47 13.77 -16.07
N PRO A 14 12.75 14.53 -17.15
CA PRO A 14 11.82 15.39 -17.90
C PRO A 14 10.95 14.61 -18.90
N TRP A 15 9.69 15.02 -19.00
CA TRP A 15 8.76 14.47 -19.99
C TRP A 15 8.87 15.17 -21.33
N GLY A 16 8.94 14.38 -22.40
CA GLY A 16 8.91 14.85 -23.79
C GLY A 16 7.84 14.16 -24.61
N ASP A 17 7.56 14.71 -25.78
CA ASP A 17 6.56 14.17 -26.71
C ASP A 17 6.82 12.69 -27.01
N GLY A 18 5.77 11.87 -26.88
CA GLY A 18 5.80 10.44 -27.20
C GLY A 18 6.45 9.53 -26.16
N GLN A 19 6.95 10.05 -25.03
CA GLN A 19 7.57 9.20 -24.00
C GLN A 19 6.59 8.23 -23.33
N GLU A 20 5.37 8.66 -23.03
CA GLU A 20 4.33 7.75 -22.51
C GLU A 20 3.96 6.68 -23.53
N LEU A 21 3.83 7.06 -24.81
CA LEU A 21 3.58 6.08 -25.87
C LEU A 21 4.70 5.04 -25.93
N LYS A 22 5.96 5.50 -25.88
CA LYS A 22 7.13 4.60 -25.88
C LYS A 22 7.10 3.68 -24.65
N LEU A 23 6.85 4.21 -23.46
CA LEU A 23 6.77 3.44 -22.22
C LEU A 23 5.77 2.28 -22.33
N TYR A 24 4.57 2.54 -22.85
CA TYR A 24 3.53 1.53 -23.01
C TYR A 24 3.90 0.49 -24.10
N GLN A 25 4.47 0.91 -25.23
CA GLN A 25 4.89 -0.05 -26.26
C GLN A 25 6.06 -0.91 -25.79
N ASP A 26 7.05 -0.31 -25.15
CA ASP A 26 8.19 -1.00 -24.55
C ASP A 26 7.73 -2.04 -23.52
N ALA A 27 6.75 -1.70 -22.67
CA ALA A 27 6.19 -2.62 -21.68
C ALA A 27 5.48 -3.81 -22.34
N LEU A 28 4.69 -3.58 -23.40
CA LEU A 28 4.05 -4.67 -24.15
C LEU A 28 5.07 -5.61 -24.79
N ASP A 29 6.15 -5.06 -25.36
CA ASP A 29 7.22 -5.85 -25.96
C ASP A 29 7.96 -6.69 -24.90
N GLN A 30 8.24 -6.11 -23.73
CA GLN A 30 8.83 -6.83 -22.60
C GLN A 30 7.92 -7.96 -22.10
N VAL A 31 6.60 -7.76 -22.04
CA VAL A 31 5.63 -8.80 -21.65
C VAL A 31 5.60 -9.95 -22.66
N GLU A 32 5.78 -9.66 -23.95
CA GLU A 32 5.91 -10.70 -24.99
C GLU A 32 7.19 -11.53 -24.79
N ILE A 33 8.31 -10.90 -24.45
CA ILE A 33 9.54 -11.60 -24.08
C ILE A 33 9.29 -12.47 -22.84
N ALA A 34 8.67 -11.92 -21.81
CA ALA A 34 8.38 -12.63 -20.56
C ALA A 34 7.55 -13.89 -20.79
N ASP A 35 6.48 -13.79 -21.59
CA ASP A 35 5.66 -14.95 -21.99
C ASP A 35 6.50 -15.98 -22.75
N ARG A 36 7.32 -15.54 -23.72
CA ARG A 36 8.18 -16.41 -24.53
C ARG A 36 9.17 -17.19 -23.66
N VAL A 37 9.86 -16.51 -22.74
CA VAL A 37 10.94 -17.10 -21.94
C VAL A 37 10.43 -17.92 -20.75
N GLY A 38 9.15 -17.75 -20.36
CA GLY A 38 8.48 -18.63 -19.39
C GLY A 38 8.15 -18.01 -18.03
N PHE A 39 7.96 -16.69 -17.96
CA PHE A 39 7.34 -16.06 -16.79
C PHE A 39 5.88 -16.51 -16.65
N ASP A 40 5.43 -16.66 -15.40
CA ASP A 40 4.11 -17.19 -15.09
C ASP A 40 3.03 -16.11 -15.06
N TYR A 41 3.36 -14.89 -14.60
CA TYR A 41 2.41 -13.77 -14.51
C TYR A 41 3.02 -12.44 -14.96
N VAL A 42 2.16 -11.55 -15.45
CA VAL A 42 2.38 -10.11 -15.48
C VAL A 42 1.34 -9.44 -14.58
N TRP A 43 1.80 -8.55 -13.71
CA TRP A 43 0.96 -7.73 -12.84
C TRP A 43 1.01 -6.28 -13.29
N GLU A 44 -0.16 -5.70 -13.55
CA GLU A 44 -0.31 -4.29 -13.92
C GLU A 44 -1.06 -3.53 -12.81
N VAL A 45 -0.47 -2.42 -12.35
CA VAL A 45 -1.04 -1.60 -11.26
C VAL A 45 -2.20 -0.72 -11.69
N GLU A 46 -2.93 -0.19 -10.71
CA GLU A 46 -3.85 0.93 -10.90
C GLU A 46 -3.45 2.09 -9.98
N HIS A 47 -2.97 3.17 -10.59
CA HIS A 47 -2.62 4.42 -9.92
C HIS A 47 -3.22 5.64 -10.59
N HIS A 48 -3.48 6.67 -9.78
CA HIS A 48 -4.09 7.93 -10.23
C HIS A 48 -3.34 9.14 -9.65
N PHE A 49 -3.03 10.12 -10.50
CA PHE A 49 -2.46 11.42 -10.08
C PHE A 49 -1.06 11.34 -9.43
N LEU A 50 -0.33 10.23 -9.56
CA LEU A 50 1.00 10.04 -8.97
C LEU A 50 2.09 10.33 -10.01
N GLU A 51 2.29 11.61 -10.34
CA GLU A 51 3.30 12.07 -11.30
C GLU A 51 4.68 11.40 -11.05
N GLU A 52 5.30 10.89 -12.10
CA GLU A 52 6.61 10.21 -12.10
C GLU A 52 6.67 8.86 -11.39
N TYR A 53 5.70 8.53 -10.52
CA TYR A 53 5.63 7.24 -9.85
C TYR A 53 4.93 6.19 -10.71
N SER A 54 3.74 6.50 -11.23
CA SER A 54 2.97 5.57 -12.05
C SER A 54 2.03 6.27 -13.01
N HIS A 55 2.14 5.91 -14.29
CA HIS A 55 1.27 6.37 -15.37
C HIS A 55 0.26 5.29 -15.77
N SER A 56 0.00 4.30 -14.90
CA SER A 56 -0.94 3.21 -15.16
C SER A 56 -2.28 3.42 -14.47
N SER A 57 -3.22 4.06 -15.18
CA SER A 57 -4.57 4.37 -14.64
C SER A 57 -5.67 3.41 -15.13
N ALA A 58 -5.39 2.63 -16.17
CA ALA A 58 -6.35 1.74 -16.82
C ALA A 58 -5.72 0.37 -17.12
N PRO A 59 -5.33 -0.40 -16.08
CA PRO A 59 -4.64 -1.67 -16.23
C PRO A 59 -5.38 -2.65 -17.14
N GLU A 60 -6.71 -2.66 -17.12
CA GLU A 60 -7.51 -3.56 -17.97
C GLU A 60 -7.28 -3.34 -19.47
N VAL A 61 -6.95 -2.10 -19.88
CA VAL A 61 -6.68 -1.78 -21.29
C VAL A 61 -5.33 -2.33 -21.70
N PHE A 62 -4.31 -2.10 -20.87
CA PHE A 62 -2.97 -2.63 -21.08
C PHE A 62 -2.98 -4.17 -21.08
N LEU A 63 -3.60 -4.78 -20.06
CA LEU A 63 -3.71 -6.23 -19.94
C LEU A 63 -4.51 -6.84 -21.09
N ALA A 64 -5.55 -6.18 -21.60
CA ALA A 64 -6.26 -6.62 -22.80
C ALA A 64 -5.33 -6.64 -24.03
N ALA A 65 -4.50 -5.61 -24.23
CA ALA A 65 -3.50 -5.62 -25.31
C ALA A 65 -2.45 -6.71 -25.10
N ALA A 66 -1.90 -6.85 -23.90
CA ALA A 66 -0.95 -7.90 -23.53
C ALA A 66 -1.54 -9.30 -23.75
N SER A 67 -2.83 -9.49 -23.47
CA SER A 67 -3.52 -10.77 -23.68
C SER A 67 -3.46 -11.25 -25.13
N GLN A 68 -3.47 -10.32 -26.09
CA GLN A 68 -3.47 -10.65 -27.52
C GLN A 68 -2.05 -10.91 -28.06
N ARG A 69 -1.03 -10.35 -27.40
CA ARG A 69 0.39 -10.56 -27.74
C ARG A 69 0.97 -11.82 -27.10
N THR A 70 0.33 -12.35 -26.06
CA THR A 70 0.83 -13.47 -25.26
C THR A 70 -0.03 -14.73 -25.39
N LYS A 71 0.53 -15.90 -25.02
CA LYS A 71 -0.15 -17.20 -25.12
C LYS A 71 -0.34 -17.90 -23.78
N ARG A 72 0.59 -17.77 -22.82
CA ARG A 72 0.61 -18.57 -21.59
C ARG A 72 0.53 -17.72 -20.33
N ILE A 73 1.27 -16.61 -20.29
CA ILE A 73 1.42 -15.76 -19.11
C ILE A 73 0.05 -15.33 -18.56
N ARG A 74 -0.11 -15.41 -17.25
CA ARG A 74 -1.31 -14.96 -16.56
C ARG A 74 -1.33 -13.44 -16.43
N LEU A 75 -2.53 -12.86 -16.49
CA LEU A 75 -2.75 -11.42 -16.56
C LEU A 75 -3.36 -10.94 -15.25
N GLY A 76 -2.51 -10.45 -14.37
CA GLY A 76 -2.88 -10.04 -13.03
C GLY A 76 -3.14 -8.54 -12.92
N HIS A 77 -4.26 -8.18 -12.28
CA HIS A 77 -4.40 -6.83 -11.73
C HIS A 77 -3.60 -6.73 -10.43
N GLY A 78 -2.62 -5.85 -10.38
CA GLY A 78 -1.73 -5.63 -9.22
C GLY A 78 -1.85 -4.23 -8.63
N ILE A 79 -3.00 -3.55 -8.60
CA ILE A 79 -4.31 -4.10 -8.21
C ILE A 79 -5.48 -3.34 -8.86
N VAL A 80 -6.73 -3.79 -8.62
CA VAL A 80 -7.93 -2.96 -8.79
C VAL A 80 -8.29 -2.27 -7.48
N GLN A 81 -8.46 -0.95 -7.50
CA GLN A 81 -8.89 -0.17 -6.34
C GLN A 81 -10.40 -0.36 -6.10
N LEU A 82 -10.78 -1.07 -5.04
CA LEU A 82 -12.18 -1.43 -4.77
C LEU A 82 -13.09 -0.35 -4.13
N PRO A 83 -12.61 0.77 -3.55
CA PRO A 83 -13.50 1.81 -3.07
C PRO A 83 -14.51 2.24 -4.15
N PRO A 84 -15.84 2.19 -3.89
CA PRO A 84 -16.86 2.41 -4.93
C PRO A 84 -16.84 3.77 -5.63
N ALA A 85 -16.23 4.77 -4.99
CA ALA A 85 -16.04 6.10 -5.58
C ALA A 85 -14.93 6.12 -6.65
N VAL A 86 -13.99 5.18 -6.60
CA VAL A 86 -12.96 4.97 -7.62
C VAL A 86 -13.52 4.04 -8.70
N ASN A 87 -13.91 2.82 -8.31
CA ASN A 87 -14.45 1.81 -9.23
C ASN A 87 -15.76 1.23 -8.70
N HIS A 88 -16.85 1.39 -9.45
CA HIS A 88 -18.13 0.77 -9.07
C HIS A 88 -18.03 -0.77 -9.14
N PRO A 89 -18.49 -1.53 -8.13
CA PRO A 89 -18.40 -3.00 -8.08
C PRO A 89 -18.89 -3.73 -9.34
N ALA A 90 -20.03 -3.32 -9.90
CA ALA A 90 -20.52 -3.88 -11.16
C ALA A 90 -19.53 -3.68 -12.32
N ARG A 91 -18.93 -2.50 -12.45
CA ARG A 91 -17.92 -2.22 -13.49
C ARG A 91 -16.65 -3.02 -13.27
N ILE A 92 -16.30 -3.32 -12.02
CA ILE A 92 -15.18 -4.22 -11.71
C ILE A 92 -15.50 -5.63 -12.22
N ALA A 93 -16.63 -6.21 -11.81
CA ALA A 93 -17.04 -7.54 -12.24
C ALA A 93 -17.12 -7.67 -13.77
N GLU A 94 -17.72 -6.68 -14.45
CA GLU A 94 -17.85 -6.65 -15.92
C GLU A 94 -16.49 -6.62 -16.62
N ARG A 95 -15.57 -5.74 -16.20
CA ARG A 95 -14.25 -5.61 -16.82
C ARG A 95 -13.37 -6.84 -16.59
N ILE A 96 -13.36 -7.37 -15.36
CA ILE A 96 -12.63 -8.60 -15.03
C ILE A 96 -13.16 -9.78 -15.82
N ALA A 97 -14.49 -9.97 -15.89
CA ALA A 97 -15.08 -11.04 -16.68
C ALA A 97 -14.80 -10.90 -18.18
N THR A 98 -14.84 -9.67 -18.70
CA THR A 98 -14.53 -9.41 -20.11
C THR A 98 -13.07 -9.71 -20.42
N LEU A 99 -12.13 -9.26 -19.58
CA LEU A 99 -10.71 -9.57 -19.76
C LEU A 99 -10.45 -11.08 -19.63
N ASP A 100 -11.16 -11.77 -18.73
CA ASP A 100 -11.07 -13.21 -18.56
C ASP A 100 -11.51 -13.96 -19.83
N LEU A 101 -12.59 -13.50 -20.48
CA LEU A 101 -13.03 -14.04 -21.76
C LEU A 101 -12.03 -13.75 -22.89
N VAL A 102 -11.58 -12.50 -23.02
CA VAL A 102 -10.65 -12.06 -24.07
C VAL A 102 -9.30 -12.77 -23.96
N SER A 103 -8.87 -13.08 -22.74
CA SER A 103 -7.61 -13.78 -22.46
C SER A 103 -7.73 -15.31 -22.44
N ASN A 104 -8.94 -15.86 -22.59
CA ASN A 104 -9.25 -17.29 -22.48
C ASN A 104 -8.88 -17.87 -21.09
N GLY A 105 -9.33 -17.22 -20.02
CA GLY A 105 -9.24 -17.74 -18.66
C GLY A 105 -7.93 -17.46 -17.93
N ARG A 106 -7.16 -16.45 -18.34
CA ARG A 106 -5.81 -16.18 -17.79
C ARG A 106 -5.75 -15.09 -16.74
N VAL A 107 -6.89 -14.56 -16.29
CA VAL A 107 -6.91 -13.41 -15.37
C VAL A 107 -6.64 -13.80 -13.92
N ASP A 108 -5.90 -12.96 -13.20
CA ASP A 108 -5.84 -12.93 -11.74
C ASP A 108 -6.41 -11.60 -11.24
N PHE A 109 -7.35 -11.67 -10.29
CA PHE A 109 -8.04 -10.50 -9.76
C PHE A 109 -7.40 -10.04 -8.46
N GLY A 110 -6.33 -9.27 -8.56
CA GLY A 110 -5.73 -8.60 -7.42
C GLY A 110 -6.42 -7.29 -7.08
N THR A 111 -6.52 -7.03 -5.79
CA THR A 111 -7.39 -5.98 -5.24
C THR A 111 -6.68 -5.15 -4.19
N GLY A 112 -7.11 -3.92 -4.00
CA GLY A 112 -6.53 -3.03 -3.00
C GLY A 112 -7.45 -1.89 -2.63
N GLU A 113 -7.09 -1.22 -1.56
CA GLU A 113 -7.87 -0.13 -0.96
C GLU A 113 -7.29 1.27 -1.28
N SER A 114 -6.17 1.33 -2.02
CA SER A 114 -5.26 2.47 -2.07
C SER A 114 -4.78 2.95 -0.69
N SER A 115 -3.72 3.74 -0.68
CA SER A 115 -3.16 4.35 0.52
C SER A 115 -2.49 5.69 0.26
N SER A 116 -2.51 6.23 -0.97
CA SER A 116 -2.00 7.57 -1.27
C SER A 116 -3.06 8.62 -0.94
N SER A 117 -2.62 9.75 -0.37
CA SER A 117 -3.54 10.87 -0.10
C SER A 117 -3.98 11.54 -1.38
N ALA A 118 -3.13 11.55 -2.40
CA ALA A 118 -3.41 12.15 -3.71
C ALA A 118 -4.55 11.39 -4.40
N GLU A 119 -4.45 10.05 -4.47
CA GLU A 119 -5.47 9.18 -5.06
C GLU A 119 -6.80 9.26 -4.31
N LEU A 120 -6.78 8.93 -3.01
CA LEU A 120 -7.99 8.89 -2.20
C LEU A 120 -8.68 10.26 -2.16
N GLY A 121 -7.90 11.34 -2.09
CA GLY A 121 -8.39 12.70 -2.14
C GLY A 121 -9.06 13.05 -3.48
N GLY A 122 -8.46 12.63 -4.60
CA GLY A 122 -8.99 12.86 -5.95
C GLY A 122 -10.37 12.24 -6.18
N PHE A 123 -10.62 11.06 -5.62
CA PHE A 123 -11.93 10.38 -5.70
C PHE A 123 -12.84 10.63 -4.48
N GLY A 124 -12.40 11.43 -3.51
CA GLY A 124 -13.20 11.76 -2.32
C GLY A 124 -13.38 10.59 -1.34
N VAL A 125 -12.49 9.60 -1.34
CA VAL A 125 -12.49 8.48 -0.40
C VAL A 125 -11.80 8.89 0.89
N ARG A 126 -12.46 8.68 2.04
CA ARG A 126 -11.83 8.91 3.34
C ARG A 126 -10.91 7.74 3.68
N ARG A 127 -9.69 8.05 4.12
CA ARG A 127 -8.69 7.04 4.55
C ARG A 127 -9.23 6.06 5.60
N THR A 128 -10.14 6.50 6.48
CA THR A 128 -10.76 5.69 7.53
C THR A 128 -11.77 4.67 7.00
N ASP A 129 -12.36 4.92 5.83
CA ASP A 129 -13.47 4.13 5.30
C ASP A 129 -13.01 3.06 4.31
N LYS A 130 -11.85 3.26 3.68
CA LYS A 130 -11.37 2.45 2.54
C LYS A 130 -11.34 0.95 2.81
N ARG A 131 -10.98 0.51 4.02
CA ARG A 131 -10.95 -0.91 4.40
C ARG A 131 -12.35 -1.52 4.46
N ALA A 132 -13.30 -0.80 5.04
CA ALA A 132 -14.70 -1.25 5.11
C ALA A 132 -15.33 -1.25 3.72
N GLN A 133 -15.06 -0.22 2.91
CA GLN A 133 -15.52 -0.13 1.52
C GLN A 133 -14.93 -1.26 0.66
N TRP A 134 -13.65 -1.58 0.81
CA TRP A 134 -13.02 -2.72 0.14
C TRP A 134 -13.70 -4.03 0.52
N GLN A 135 -13.96 -4.27 1.81
CA GLN A 135 -14.58 -5.51 2.30
C GLN A 135 -16.01 -5.68 1.79
N ASP A 136 -16.78 -4.59 1.75
CA ASP A 136 -18.13 -4.57 1.22
C ASP A 136 -18.15 -4.78 -0.31
N ALA A 137 -17.21 -4.14 -1.03
CA ALA A 137 -17.07 -4.26 -2.47
C ALA A 137 -16.63 -5.67 -2.90
N ILE A 138 -15.66 -6.30 -2.25
CA ILE A 138 -15.17 -7.64 -2.65
C ILE A 138 -16.26 -8.71 -2.51
N ASP A 139 -17.09 -8.66 -1.46
CA ASP A 139 -18.20 -9.61 -1.30
C ASP A 139 -19.27 -9.37 -2.40
N ALA A 140 -19.58 -8.10 -2.69
CA ALA A 140 -20.48 -7.77 -3.79
C ALA A 140 -19.95 -8.29 -5.15
N VAL A 141 -18.68 -8.01 -5.49
CA VAL A 141 -18.05 -8.40 -6.76
C VAL A 141 -17.99 -9.92 -6.91
N THR A 142 -17.55 -10.65 -5.89
CA THR A 142 -17.47 -12.11 -5.99
C THR A 142 -18.83 -12.77 -6.17
N ARG A 143 -19.89 -12.18 -5.60
CA ARG A 143 -21.28 -12.59 -5.85
C ARG A 143 -21.75 -12.25 -7.25
N MET A 144 -21.33 -11.11 -7.81
CA MET A 144 -21.65 -10.77 -9.20
C MET A 144 -21.08 -11.79 -10.20
N PHE A 145 -19.96 -12.46 -9.89
CA PHE A 145 -19.44 -13.54 -10.72
C PHE A 145 -20.31 -14.81 -10.68
N VAL A 146 -20.83 -15.20 -9.51
CA VAL A 146 -21.50 -16.51 -9.34
C VAL A 146 -23.03 -16.47 -9.30
N GLU A 147 -23.64 -15.35 -8.90
CA GLU A 147 -25.09 -15.24 -8.76
C GLU A 147 -25.73 -14.98 -10.14
N GLU A 148 -26.70 -15.80 -10.51
CA GLU A 148 -27.43 -15.73 -11.78
C GLU A 148 -28.95 -15.91 -11.53
N PRO A 149 -29.73 -14.82 -11.37
CA PRO A 149 -29.30 -13.43 -11.34
C PRO A 149 -28.64 -12.97 -10.03
N PHE A 150 -27.84 -11.91 -10.11
CA PHE A 150 -27.29 -11.28 -8.91
C PHE A 150 -28.41 -10.69 -8.06
N ALA A 151 -28.42 -11.05 -6.77
CA ALA A 151 -29.50 -10.76 -5.84
C ALA A 151 -29.55 -9.29 -5.38
N GLY A 152 -28.65 -8.45 -5.90
CA GLY A 152 -28.51 -7.06 -5.50
C GLY A 152 -27.62 -6.89 -4.26
N TRP A 153 -27.34 -5.64 -3.94
CA TRP A 153 -26.53 -5.22 -2.82
C TRP A 153 -27.09 -3.94 -2.19
N ASN A 154 -27.11 -3.88 -0.87
CA ASN A 154 -27.61 -2.71 -0.15
C ASN A 154 -26.79 -2.49 1.12
N SER A 155 -25.78 -1.64 0.99
CA SER A 155 -24.89 -1.19 2.04
C SER A 155 -24.84 0.36 2.03
N PRO A 156 -24.16 1.00 3.01
CA PRO A 156 -24.00 2.45 3.03
C PRO A 156 -23.34 3.02 1.76
N ASP A 157 -22.36 2.31 1.18
CA ASP A 157 -21.57 2.78 0.04
C ASP A 157 -22.05 2.20 -1.31
N ILE A 158 -22.69 1.03 -1.30
CA ILE A 158 -23.13 0.33 -2.51
C ILE A 158 -24.63 0.03 -2.44
N GLN A 159 -25.38 0.57 -3.39
CA GLN A 159 -26.80 0.27 -3.57
C GLN A 159 -27.08 -0.14 -5.01
N MET A 160 -27.47 -1.39 -5.19
CA MET A 160 -27.75 -1.98 -6.50
C MET A 160 -28.89 -2.99 -6.36
N PRO A 161 -30.10 -2.73 -6.91
CA PRO A 161 -31.15 -3.75 -6.91
C PRO A 161 -30.76 -5.05 -7.65
N PRO A 162 -31.54 -6.14 -7.51
CA PRO A 162 -31.30 -7.37 -8.24
C PRO A 162 -31.28 -7.19 -9.76
N ARG A 163 -30.35 -7.85 -10.44
CA ARG A 163 -30.14 -7.85 -11.91
C ARG A 163 -28.99 -8.79 -12.27
N ASN A 164 -28.89 -9.20 -13.53
CA ASN A 164 -27.67 -9.87 -14.00
C ASN A 164 -26.52 -8.87 -14.17
N VAL A 165 -25.31 -9.30 -13.83
CA VAL A 165 -24.05 -8.62 -14.21
C VAL A 165 -23.40 -9.49 -15.28
N LEU A 166 -23.14 -8.90 -16.44
CA LEU A 166 -22.68 -9.60 -17.64
C LEU A 166 -21.47 -8.88 -18.25
N PRO A 167 -20.50 -9.62 -18.81
CA PRO A 167 -20.50 -11.08 -18.99
C PRO A 167 -20.06 -11.85 -17.74
N LYS A 168 -20.01 -13.18 -17.82
CA LYS A 168 -19.51 -14.08 -16.77
C LYS A 168 -18.11 -14.58 -17.14
N THR A 169 -17.32 -14.91 -16.13
CA THR A 169 -15.94 -15.38 -16.28
C THR A 169 -15.90 -16.79 -16.88
N VAL A 170 -14.83 -17.07 -17.64
CA VAL A 170 -14.45 -18.42 -18.07
C VAL A 170 -14.04 -19.21 -16.83
N GLN A 171 -13.16 -18.64 -16.02
CA GLN A 171 -12.72 -19.23 -14.76
C GLN A 171 -13.89 -19.32 -13.78
N LYS A 172 -14.09 -20.50 -13.18
CA LYS A 172 -15.10 -20.76 -12.16
C LYS A 172 -14.45 -21.05 -10.81
N PRO A 173 -15.06 -20.60 -9.68
CA PRO A 173 -16.26 -19.75 -9.60
C PRO A 173 -16.01 -18.29 -10.05
N HIS A 174 -14.75 -17.86 -10.02
CA HIS A 174 -14.26 -16.57 -10.50
C HIS A 174 -12.73 -16.67 -10.67
N PRO A 175 -12.05 -15.69 -11.31
CA PRO A 175 -10.60 -15.59 -11.30
C PRO A 175 -10.00 -15.65 -9.88
N PRO A 176 -8.76 -16.16 -9.70
CA PRO A 176 -8.11 -16.19 -8.39
C PRO A 176 -8.02 -14.80 -7.78
N LEU A 177 -8.31 -14.70 -6.48
CA LEU A 177 -8.30 -13.43 -5.76
C LEU A 177 -6.94 -13.16 -5.15
N TRP A 178 -6.48 -11.92 -5.25
CA TRP A 178 -5.29 -11.42 -4.56
C TRP A 178 -5.59 -10.11 -3.84
N VAL A 179 -4.80 -9.79 -2.81
CA VAL A 179 -4.86 -8.49 -2.15
C VAL A 179 -3.46 -7.92 -1.95
N ALA A 180 -3.30 -6.64 -2.27
CA ALA A 180 -2.07 -5.89 -2.04
C ALA A 180 -1.71 -5.87 -0.55
N CYS A 181 -0.49 -6.28 -0.22
CA CYS A 181 -0.01 -6.36 1.15
C CYS A 181 1.28 -5.54 1.34
N SER A 182 1.18 -4.33 1.88
CA SER A 182 2.35 -3.49 2.18
C SER A 182 2.88 -3.66 3.61
N ARG A 183 2.16 -4.39 4.47
CA ARG A 183 2.49 -4.63 5.88
C ARG A 183 2.04 -6.02 6.31
N ARG A 184 2.68 -6.56 7.35
CA ARG A 184 2.37 -7.88 7.93
C ARG A 184 0.89 -8.05 8.28
N GLU A 185 0.25 -7.02 8.81
CA GLU A 185 -1.17 -7.06 9.17
C GLU A 185 -2.07 -7.31 7.94
N THR A 186 -1.64 -6.85 6.77
CA THR A 186 -2.40 -7.07 5.53
C THR A 186 -2.19 -8.49 4.99
N ILE A 187 -1.02 -9.10 5.22
CA ILE A 187 -0.78 -10.53 4.95
C ILE A 187 -1.69 -11.39 5.83
N GLN A 188 -1.78 -11.08 7.13
CA GLN A 188 -2.72 -11.76 8.02
C GLN A 188 -4.18 -11.56 7.58
N PHE A 189 -4.53 -10.36 7.11
CA PHE A 189 -5.84 -10.07 6.57
C PHE A 189 -6.15 -10.88 5.31
N ALA A 190 -5.18 -11.05 4.40
CA ALA A 190 -5.30 -11.91 3.22
C ALA A 190 -5.62 -13.36 3.63
N ALA A 191 -4.86 -13.90 4.60
CA ALA A 191 -5.07 -15.24 5.15
C ALA A 191 -6.47 -15.40 5.76
N ARG A 192 -6.93 -14.42 6.56
CA ARG A 192 -8.29 -14.43 7.16
C ARG A 192 -9.40 -14.39 6.10
N ASN A 193 -9.13 -13.89 4.91
CA ASN A 193 -10.10 -13.82 3.82
C ASN A 193 -9.92 -14.93 2.76
N GLY A 194 -8.99 -15.87 2.95
CA GLY A 194 -8.69 -16.92 1.95
C GLY A 194 -8.20 -16.38 0.60
N ILE A 195 -7.51 -15.23 0.61
CA ILE A 195 -7.03 -14.52 -0.58
C ILE A 195 -5.50 -14.61 -0.66
N GLY A 196 -4.95 -14.63 -1.88
CA GLY A 196 -3.50 -14.59 -2.09
C GLY A 196 -2.90 -13.27 -1.61
N ALA A 197 -1.77 -13.34 -0.91
CA ALA A 197 -1.06 -12.17 -0.43
C ALA A 197 -0.08 -11.68 -1.52
N LEU A 198 -0.44 -10.59 -2.21
CA LEU A 198 0.46 -9.91 -3.15
C LEU A 198 1.32 -8.93 -2.36
N SER A 199 2.43 -9.39 -1.78
CA SER A 199 3.23 -8.56 -0.87
C SER A 199 4.18 -7.62 -1.60
N PHE A 200 4.02 -6.33 -1.32
CA PHE A 200 4.87 -5.23 -1.78
C PHE A 200 5.95 -4.86 -0.75
N SER A 201 6.31 -5.81 0.11
CA SER A 201 7.29 -5.60 1.17
C SER A 201 8.64 -6.17 0.74
N PHE A 202 9.67 -5.32 0.73
CA PHE A 202 11.07 -5.72 0.51
C PHE A 202 11.63 -6.33 1.80
N VAL A 203 11.66 -7.65 1.85
CA VAL A 203 11.88 -8.41 3.10
C VAL A 203 12.89 -9.50 2.83
N GLU A 204 13.83 -9.68 3.75
CA GLU A 204 14.79 -10.78 3.68
C GLU A 204 14.09 -12.14 3.67
N PRO A 205 14.60 -13.13 2.92
CA PRO A 205 14.02 -14.48 2.88
C PRO A 205 13.72 -15.09 4.26
N GLU A 206 14.60 -14.88 5.24
CA GLU A 206 14.46 -15.46 6.58
C GLU A 206 13.33 -14.81 7.39
N ASP A 207 13.02 -13.54 7.13
CA ASP A 207 11.86 -12.87 7.72
C ASP A 207 10.58 -13.20 6.97
N ALA A 208 10.66 -13.38 5.64
CA ALA A 208 9.54 -13.85 4.83
C ALA A 208 9.03 -15.22 5.30
N ALA A 209 9.92 -16.14 5.71
CA ALA A 209 9.55 -17.44 6.25
C ALA A 209 8.56 -17.34 7.42
N LYS A 210 8.81 -16.42 8.37
CA LYS A 210 7.94 -16.18 9.52
C LYS A 210 6.55 -15.71 9.09
N TRP A 211 6.49 -14.89 8.04
CA TRP A 211 5.23 -14.33 7.52
C TRP A 211 4.43 -15.37 6.75
N VAL A 212 5.12 -16.21 5.97
CA VAL A 212 4.55 -17.34 5.23
C VAL A 212 3.95 -18.36 6.21
N ASP A 213 4.71 -18.76 7.24
CA ASP A 213 4.23 -19.69 8.27
C ASP A 213 2.99 -19.15 8.97
N GLU A 214 3.00 -17.87 9.33
CA GLU A 214 1.85 -17.22 9.94
C GLU A 214 0.64 -17.16 8.99
N TYR A 215 0.85 -16.82 7.72
CA TYR A 215 -0.21 -16.79 6.70
C TYR A 215 -0.91 -18.15 6.60
N TYR A 216 -0.15 -19.23 6.41
CA TYR A 216 -0.72 -20.57 6.26
C TYR A 216 -1.37 -21.08 7.55
N ARG A 217 -0.82 -20.75 8.72
CA ARG A 217 -1.44 -21.05 10.02
C ARG A 217 -2.79 -20.36 10.19
N ILE A 218 -2.90 -19.07 9.81
CA ILE A 218 -4.16 -18.33 9.89
C ILE A 218 -5.16 -18.88 8.87
N LEU A 219 -4.72 -19.15 7.64
CA LEU A 219 -5.57 -19.70 6.58
C LEU A 219 -6.18 -21.05 6.98
N ALA A 220 -5.40 -21.90 7.67
CA ALA A 220 -5.86 -23.20 8.17
C ALA A 220 -6.70 -23.14 9.45
N SER A 221 -6.91 -21.95 10.03
CA SER A 221 -7.61 -21.79 11.30
C SER A 221 -9.08 -21.40 11.15
N GLU A 222 -9.81 -21.44 12.27
CA GLU A 222 -11.17 -20.91 12.40
C GLU A 222 -11.30 -19.39 12.15
N ALA A 223 -10.19 -18.66 11.95
CA ALA A 223 -10.21 -17.25 11.56
C ALA A 223 -10.42 -17.02 10.05
N CYS A 224 -10.17 -18.02 9.20
CA CYS A 224 -10.31 -17.88 7.74
C CYS A 224 -11.76 -17.98 7.25
N VAL A 225 -12.36 -16.85 6.88
CA VAL A 225 -13.69 -16.79 6.24
C VAL A 225 -13.50 -16.25 4.83
N PRO A 226 -13.57 -17.11 3.79
CA PRO A 226 -13.27 -16.70 2.42
C PRO A 226 -14.13 -15.54 1.93
N ALA A 227 -13.48 -14.52 1.35
CA ALA A 227 -14.16 -13.39 0.71
C ALA A 227 -14.79 -13.79 -0.63
N GLY A 228 -14.20 -14.77 -1.31
CA GLY A 228 -14.70 -15.37 -2.56
C GLY A 228 -15.17 -16.81 -2.39
N PHE A 229 -15.66 -17.38 -3.49
CA PHE A 229 -16.17 -18.76 -3.56
C PHE A 229 -15.06 -19.79 -3.84
N ALA A 230 -13.81 -19.35 -3.89
CA ALA A 230 -12.60 -20.17 -3.94
C ALA A 230 -11.53 -19.52 -3.06
N VAL A 231 -10.62 -20.34 -2.52
CA VAL A 231 -9.47 -19.88 -1.74
C VAL A 231 -8.23 -19.84 -2.65
N ASN A 232 -7.45 -18.77 -2.55
CA ASN A 232 -6.16 -18.65 -3.20
C ASN A 232 -5.03 -18.63 -2.14
N PRO A 233 -4.37 -19.77 -1.86
CA PRO A 233 -3.38 -19.88 -0.79
C PRO A 233 -1.96 -19.65 -1.33
N ASN A 234 -1.68 -18.42 -1.77
CA ASN A 234 -0.38 -18.06 -2.33
C ASN A 234 0.17 -16.78 -1.70
N VAL A 235 1.48 -16.77 -1.42
CA VAL A 235 2.22 -15.61 -0.92
C VAL A 235 3.28 -15.21 -1.94
N THR A 236 3.21 -13.95 -2.36
CA THR A 236 4.14 -13.34 -3.31
C THR A 236 5.02 -12.32 -2.59
N VAL A 237 6.29 -12.21 -2.99
CA VAL A 237 7.18 -11.11 -2.63
C VAL A 237 7.60 -10.33 -3.87
N VAL A 238 7.98 -9.06 -3.70
CA VAL A 238 8.38 -8.17 -4.80
C VAL A 238 9.83 -7.76 -4.64
N LEU A 239 10.61 -7.86 -5.72
CA LEU A 239 12.03 -7.49 -5.77
C LEU A 239 12.32 -6.64 -7.00
N PRO A 240 13.23 -5.66 -6.94
CA PRO A 240 13.83 -5.12 -8.15
C PRO A 240 14.69 -6.19 -8.83
N MET A 241 14.84 -6.11 -10.15
CA MET A 241 15.69 -7.03 -10.91
C MET A 241 16.41 -6.34 -12.06
N MET A 242 17.70 -6.67 -12.20
CA MET A 242 18.53 -6.34 -13.35
C MET A 242 19.66 -7.38 -13.41
N LEU A 243 19.73 -8.16 -14.48
CA LEU A 243 20.74 -9.22 -14.61
C LEU A 243 21.80 -8.83 -15.64
N HIS A 244 23.04 -9.18 -15.33
CA HIS A 244 24.15 -9.15 -16.27
C HIS A 244 25.19 -10.18 -15.85
N GLU A 245 25.97 -10.72 -16.79
CA GLU A 245 27.05 -11.70 -16.48
C GLU A 245 28.14 -11.09 -15.58
N ASP A 246 28.36 -9.79 -15.71
CA ASP A 246 29.19 -8.97 -14.82
C ASP A 246 28.33 -8.22 -13.79
N GLU A 247 28.64 -8.42 -12.51
CA GLU A 247 27.92 -7.85 -11.37
C GLU A 247 27.93 -6.31 -11.38
N ALA A 248 29.07 -5.70 -11.67
CA ALA A 248 29.21 -4.24 -11.65
C ALA A 248 28.30 -3.59 -12.70
N THR A 249 28.21 -4.18 -13.88
CA THR A 249 27.30 -3.75 -14.93
C THR A 249 25.83 -3.93 -14.52
N ALA A 250 25.46 -5.02 -13.85
CA ALA A 250 24.10 -5.20 -13.34
C ALA A 250 23.71 -4.08 -12.34
N ILE A 251 24.61 -3.77 -11.40
CA ILE A 251 24.43 -2.69 -10.43
C ILE A 251 24.28 -1.36 -11.15
N ASP A 252 25.20 -1.03 -12.07
CA ASP A 252 25.18 0.24 -12.79
C ASP A 252 23.87 0.48 -13.55
N ARG A 253 23.37 -0.59 -14.20
CA ARG A 253 22.14 -0.53 -15.00
C ARG A 253 20.86 -0.49 -14.19
N GLY A 254 20.83 -1.07 -12.98
CA GLY A 254 19.58 -1.37 -12.28
C GLY A 254 19.36 -0.65 -10.95
N ILE A 255 20.43 -0.24 -10.26
CA ILE A 255 20.31 0.20 -8.87
C ILE A 255 19.55 1.53 -8.72
N ASP A 256 19.76 2.48 -9.63
CA ASP A 256 19.07 3.76 -9.60
C ASP A 256 17.56 3.58 -9.86
N GLY A 257 17.16 2.62 -10.70
CA GLY A 257 15.76 2.27 -10.90
C GLY A 257 15.11 1.72 -9.63
N ALA A 258 15.79 0.79 -8.95
CA ALA A 258 15.34 0.22 -7.68
C ALA A 258 15.20 1.29 -6.58
N HIS A 259 16.21 2.15 -6.46
CA HIS A 259 16.24 3.22 -5.46
C HIS A 259 15.19 4.29 -5.73
N PHE A 260 15.01 4.70 -6.99
CA PHE A 260 13.98 5.66 -7.33
C PHE A 260 12.56 5.12 -7.11
N PHE A 261 12.32 3.84 -7.43
CA PHE A 261 11.05 3.20 -7.14
C PHE A 261 10.67 3.35 -5.66
N ALA A 262 11.59 3.01 -4.75
CA ALA A 262 11.36 3.14 -3.32
C ALA A 262 11.27 4.60 -2.85
N PHE A 263 12.08 5.50 -3.42
CA PHE A 263 12.02 6.93 -3.12
C PHE A 263 10.65 7.53 -3.48
N ALA A 264 10.17 7.27 -4.70
CA ALA A 264 8.90 7.77 -5.20
C ALA A 264 7.70 7.12 -4.46
N LEU A 265 7.81 5.85 -4.09
CA LEU A 265 6.84 5.21 -3.18
C LEU A 265 6.79 5.95 -1.83
N ALA A 266 7.94 6.21 -1.20
CA ALA A 266 8.00 6.95 0.05
C ALA A 266 7.47 8.38 -0.08
N HIS A 267 7.67 9.03 -1.23
CA HIS A 267 7.14 10.36 -1.54
C HIS A 267 5.60 10.39 -1.47
N TYR A 268 4.93 9.49 -2.18
CA TYR A 268 3.46 9.52 -2.30
C TYR A 268 2.71 8.85 -1.13
N TYR A 269 3.32 7.85 -0.50
CA TYR A 269 2.70 7.11 0.60
C TYR A 269 3.15 7.62 1.98
N GLY A 270 4.18 8.47 2.03
CA GLY A 270 4.58 9.21 3.21
C GLY A 270 3.80 10.52 3.37
N THR A 271 4.43 11.47 4.06
CA THR A 271 3.88 12.81 4.32
C THR A 271 4.53 13.90 3.45
N THR A 272 5.29 13.52 2.42
CA THR A 272 5.99 14.49 1.58
C THR A 272 4.98 15.30 0.78
N PRO A 273 5.03 16.65 0.82
CA PRO A 273 4.19 17.48 -0.03
C PRO A 273 4.48 17.22 -1.51
N HIS A 274 3.44 17.26 -2.33
CA HIS A 274 3.55 17.22 -3.78
C HIS A 274 2.74 18.38 -4.35
N ASP A 275 3.35 19.14 -5.25
CA ASP A 275 2.76 20.29 -5.93
C ASP A 275 2.56 19.92 -7.41
N PRO A 276 1.33 19.61 -7.85
CA PRO A 276 1.07 19.06 -9.18
C PRO A 276 1.64 19.92 -10.31
N GLY A 277 2.33 19.28 -11.25
CA GLY A 277 3.01 19.93 -12.37
C GLY A 277 4.23 20.79 -11.99
N ARG A 278 4.66 20.80 -10.73
CA ARG A 278 5.80 21.60 -10.24
C ARG A 278 6.86 20.77 -9.52
N THR A 279 6.43 19.83 -8.67
CA THR A 279 7.36 18.91 -8.01
C THR A 279 8.02 18.02 -9.05
N ASP A 280 9.35 17.99 -9.05
CA ASP A 280 10.17 17.07 -9.86
C ASP A 280 10.74 16.01 -8.92
N VAL A 281 10.06 14.88 -8.85
CA VAL A 281 10.38 13.79 -7.91
C VAL A 281 11.71 13.15 -8.28
N TRP A 282 12.00 13.03 -9.58
CA TRP A 282 13.29 12.51 -10.05
C TRP A 282 14.45 13.42 -9.65
N GLN A 283 14.33 14.74 -9.84
CA GLN A 283 15.37 15.66 -9.41
C GLN A 283 15.53 15.66 -7.88
N GLU A 284 14.43 15.62 -7.12
CA GLU A 284 14.51 15.47 -5.66
C GLU A 284 15.20 14.18 -5.22
N PHE A 285 14.98 13.07 -5.94
CA PHE A 285 15.70 11.83 -5.71
C PHE A 285 17.21 12.02 -5.94
N LEU A 286 17.62 12.55 -7.08
CA LEU A 286 19.04 12.78 -7.38
C LEU A 286 19.71 13.66 -6.33
N ASP A 287 19.03 14.72 -5.88
CA ASP A 287 19.57 15.68 -4.91
C ASP A 287 19.66 15.10 -3.48
N ARG A 288 18.78 14.14 -3.13
CA ARG A 288 18.59 13.71 -1.73
C ARG A 288 18.83 12.22 -1.48
N ARG A 289 19.13 11.42 -2.51
CA ARG A 289 19.25 9.96 -2.38
C ARG A 289 20.20 9.53 -1.26
N ASP A 290 21.37 10.17 -1.14
CA ASP A 290 22.35 9.81 -0.11
C ASP A 290 21.82 10.09 1.29
N ALA A 291 21.24 11.27 1.50
CA ALA A 291 20.63 11.68 2.77
C ALA A 291 19.39 10.85 3.14
N ARG A 292 18.79 10.16 2.17
CA ARG A 292 17.63 9.28 2.35
C ARG A 292 17.99 7.80 2.42
N GLY A 293 19.28 7.45 2.42
CA GLY A 293 19.73 6.06 2.55
C GLY A 293 19.72 5.28 1.22
N PHE A 294 19.65 5.97 0.09
CA PHE A 294 19.71 5.40 -1.27
C PHE A 294 21.05 5.74 -1.94
N SER A 295 22.14 5.69 -1.19
CA SER A 295 23.45 6.00 -1.74
C SER A 295 23.98 4.81 -2.55
N ARG A 296 24.47 5.08 -3.77
CA ARG A 296 25.10 4.06 -4.61
C ARG A 296 26.32 3.44 -3.94
N GLU A 297 27.04 4.19 -3.11
CA GLU A 297 28.25 3.74 -2.41
C GLU A 297 27.97 2.62 -1.39
N GLN A 298 26.72 2.48 -0.92
CA GLN A 298 26.32 1.38 -0.04
C GLN A 298 26.22 0.04 -0.78
N ILE A 299 26.22 0.06 -2.12
CA ILE A 299 26.05 -1.12 -2.98
C ILE A 299 27.41 -1.49 -3.57
N ILE A 300 28.12 -2.34 -2.85
CA ILE A 300 29.47 -2.79 -3.23
C ILE A 300 29.38 -4.13 -3.97
N ALA A 301 29.98 -4.21 -5.16
CA ALA A 301 30.17 -5.46 -5.88
C ALA A 301 31.09 -6.41 -5.09
N ASN A 302 30.87 -7.72 -5.16
CA ASN A 302 31.59 -8.75 -4.41
C ASN A 302 31.42 -8.72 -2.87
N ALA A 303 30.39 -8.02 -2.36
CA ALA A 303 30.11 -7.96 -0.92
C ALA A 303 29.51 -9.25 -0.32
N GLY A 304 29.32 -10.31 -1.13
CA GLY A 304 28.75 -11.59 -0.70
C GLY A 304 27.33 -11.83 -1.25
N THR A 305 26.46 -12.46 -0.46
CA THR A 305 25.07 -12.76 -0.81
C THR A 305 24.25 -11.48 -1.03
N LEU A 306 23.32 -11.49 -1.99
CA LEU A 306 22.43 -10.37 -2.26
C LEU A 306 21.57 -10.02 -1.03
N ASN A 307 21.45 -8.72 -0.76
CA ASN A 307 20.68 -8.13 0.34
C ASN A 307 19.44 -7.41 -0.21
N VAL A 308 18.31 -7.59 0.45
CA VAL A 308 16.97 -7.10 0.05
C VAL A 308 16.45 -6.04 1.03
N ASN A 309 17.13 -5.82 2.16
CA ASN A 309 16.70 -4.87 3.17
C ASN A 309 16.48 -3.45 2.60
N VAL A 310 15.62 -2.67 3.26
CA VAL A 310 15.23 -1.32 2.83
C VAL A 310 16.41 -0.35 2.68
N GLY A 311 17.56 -0.63 3.32
CA GLY A 311 18.79 0.15 3.19
C GLY A 311 19.60 -0.17 1.92
N SER A 312 19.52 -1.39 1.40
CA SER A 312 20.22 -1.79 0.16
C SER A 312 19.30 -1.72 -1.05
N LEU A 313 18.09 -2.27 -0.91
CA LEU A 313 17.10 -2.47 -1.99
C LEU A 313 17.72 -3.05 -3.27
N ARG A 314 18.78 -3.83 -3.12
CA ARG A 314 19.47 -4.43 -4.26
C ARG A 314 18.63 -5.52 -4.90
N GLY A 315 17.91 -6.31 -4.10
CA GLY A 315 17.01 -7.35 -4.62
C GLY A 315 17.74 -8.31 -5.56
N ALA A 316 17.15 -8.59 -6.71
CA ALA A 316 17.72 -9.44 -7.76
C ALA A 316 18.56 -8.65 -8.79
N VAL A 317 19.33 -7.65 -8.34
CA VAL A 317 20.29 -6.92 -9.17
C VAL A 317 21.70 -7.55 -9.01
N GLY A 318 22.13 -8.32 -10.01
CA GLY A 318 23.40 -9.04 -9.96
C GLY A 318 23.57 -10.09 -11.07
N THR A 319 24.49 -11.04 -10.86
CA THR A 319 24.74 -12.14 -11.81
C THR A 319 23.68 -13.24 -11.71
N PRO A 320 23.48 -14.07 -12.75
CA PRO A 320 22.57 -15.21 -12.68
C PRO A 320 22.82 -16.12 -11.47
N GLY A 321 24.09 -16.40 -11.15
CA GLY A 321 24.47 -17.22 -10.00
C GLY A 321 24.00 -16.64 -8.66
N GLN A 322 24.21 -15.33 -8.45
CA GLN A 322 23.76 -14.62 -7.25
C GLN A 322 22.22 -14.63 -7.13
N VAL A 323 21.52 -14.42 -8.24
CA VAL A 323 20.05 -14.41 -8.28
C VAL A 323 19.48 -15.81 -8.00
N ILE A 324 20.10 -16.88 -8.50
CA ILE A 324 19.71 -18.26 -8.18
C ILE A 324 19.82 -18.53 -6.67
N GLU A 325 20.91 -18.10 -6.03
CA GLU A 325 21.09 -18.26 -4.58
C GLU A 325 19.98 -17.53 -3.79
N LEU A 326 19.66 -16.30 -4.18
CA LEU A 326 18.61 -15.51 -3.55
C LEU A 326 17.22 -16.18 -3.70
N ILE A 327 16.88 -16.65 -4.91
CA ILE A 327 15.60 -17.31 -5.16
C ILE A 327 15.48 -18.61 -4.35
N ARG A 328 16.57 -19.39 -4.21
CA ARG A 328 16.57 -20.61 -3.38
C ARG A 328 16.26 -20.32 -1.91
N ARG A 329 16.74 -19.20 -1.36
CA ARG A 329 16.41 -18.77 0.00
C ARG A 329 14.91 -18.47 0.13
N TYR A 330 14.31 -17.77 -0.83
CA TYR A 330 12.86 -17.52 -0.84
C TYR A 330 12.02 -18.80 -1.04
N GLU A 331 12.45 -19.72 -1.90
CA GLU A 331 11.77 -21.02 -2.07
C GLU A 331 11.83 -21.83 -0.78
N SER A 332 12.97 -21.81 -0.07
CA SER A 332 13.14 -22.44 1.24
C SER A 332 12.28 -21.78 2.33
N ALA A 333 12.03 -20.48 2.22
CA ALA A 333 11.13 -19.72 3.08
C ALA A 333 9.63 -20.01 2.81
N GLY A 334 9.32 -20.82 1.80
CA GLY A 334 7.94 -21.18 1.44
C GLY A 334 7.18 -20.09 0.68
N VAL A 335 7.89 -19.09 0.13
CA VAL A 335 7.28 -18.12 -0.78
C VAL A 335 6.86 -18.84 -2.06
N ASP A 336 5.66 -18.54 -2.55
CA ASP A 336 5.08 -19.22 -3.72
C ASP A 336 5.48 -18.54 -5.03
N GLN A 337 5.63 -17.22 -4.99
CA GLN A 337 5.90 -16.39 -6.16
C GLN A 337 6.88 -15.26 -5.84
N ILE A 338 7.82 -15.00 -6.74
CA ILE A 338 8.63 -13.78 -6.73
C ILE A 338 8.22 -12.93 -7.92
N SER A 339 7.84 -11.69 -7.65
CA SER A 339 7.50 -10.70 -8.66
C SER A 339 8.62 -9.69 -8.82
N PHE A 340 9.04 -9.43 -10.05
CA PHE A 340 10.16 -8.55 -10.34
C PHE A 340 9.70 -7.21 -10.90
N VAL A 341 10.29 -6.13 -10.38
CA VAL A 341 10.16 -4.78 -10.93
C VAL A 341 11.43 -4.48 -11.73
N LEU A 342 11.28 -4.29 -13.05
CA LEU A 342 12.38 -3.95 -13.95
C LEU A 342 12.20 -2.58 -14.60
N GLN A 343 10.96 -2.26 -14.99
CA GLN A 343 10.59 -0.95 -15.51
C GLN A 343 10.41 0.02 -14.35
N SER A 344 11.54 0.45 -13.79
CA SER A 344 11.62 1.45 -12.72
C SER A 344 12.71 2.48 -12.99
N GLY A 345 12.43 3.71 -12.58
CA GLY A 345 13.29 4.88 -12.77
C GLY A 345 13.83 4.99 -14.19
N PRO A 346 15.15 5.15 -14.37
CA PRO A 346 15.76 5.38 -15.68
C PRO A 346 16.14 4.07 -16.40
N ASN A 347 15.68 2.90 -15.94
CA ASN A 347 16.08 1.63 -16.53
C ASN A 347 15.70 1.58 -18.01
N LYS A 348 16.70 1.27 -18.86
CA LYS A 348 16.50 1.26 -20.32
C LYS A 348 15.78 0.00 -20.77
N HIS A 349 14.88 0.16 -21.74
CA HIS A 349 14.17 -0.95 -22.36
C HIS A 349 15.09 -2.08 -22.84
N GLU A 350 16.20 -1.75 -23.53
CA GLU A 350 17.15 -2.73 -24.05
C GLU A 350 17.76 -3.61 -22.93
N HIS A 351 18.14 -3.00 -21.80
CA HIS A 351 18.69 -3.73 -20.66
C HIS A 351 17.64 -4.61 -19.96
N ILE A 352 16.38 -4.16 -19.93
CA ILE A 352 15.27 -4.97 -19.40
C ILE A 352 15.06 -6.20 -20.29
N CYS A 353 15.02 -6.02 -21.62
CA CYS A 353 14.87 -7.12 -22.56
C CYS A 353 16.03 -8.13 -22.47
N GLU A 354 17.28 -7.65 -22.40
CA GLU A 354 18.46 -8.50 -22.15
C GLU A 354 18.35 -9.26 -20.82
N THR A 355 17.89 -8.61 -19.76
CA THR A 355 17.68 -9.23 -18.44
C THR A 355 16.65 -10.35 -18.51
N LEU A 356 15.52 -10.14 -19.20
CA LEU A 356 14.46 -11.16 -19.32
C LEU A 356 14.95 -12.39 -20.09
N GLU A 357 15.70 -12.19 -21.18
CA GLU A 357 16.31 -13.28 -21.94
C GLU A 357 17.35 -14.05 -21.12
N LEU A 358 18.22 -13.32 -20.41
CA LEU A 358 19.23 -13.93 -19.55
C LEU A 358 18.59 -14.70 -18.39
N PHE A 359 17.53 -14.16 -17.78
CA PHE A 359 16.77 -14.86 -16.73
C PHE A 359 16.18 -16.18 -17.26
N GLY A 360 15.50 -16.12 -18.41
CA GLY A 360 14.92 -17.31 -19.04
C GLY A 360 15.94 -18.38 -19.39
N LYS A 361 17.12 -17.97 -19.86
CA LYS A 361 18.19 -18.87 -20.27
C LYS A 361 18.98 -19.45 -19.09
N ALA A 362 19.33 -18.62 -18.11
CA ALA A 362 20.33 -18.95 -17.10
C ALA A 362 19.78 -19.15 -15.69
N VAL A 363 18.59 -18.62 -15.36
CA VAL A 363 18.03 -18.69 -14.00
C VAL A 363 16.82 -19.62 -13.96
N LEU A 364 15.83 -19.41 -14.83
CA LEU A 364 14.56 -20.12 -14.81
C LEU A 364 14.69 -21.66 -14.83
N PRO A 365 15.60 -22.29 -15.61
CA PRO A 365 15.74 -23.75 -15.66
C PRO A 365 16.06 -24.40 -14.32
N HIS A 366 16.60 -23.65 -13.35
CA HIS A 366 16.90 -24.17 -12.01
C HIS A 366 15.66 -24.32 -11.11
N PHE A 367 14.50 -23.81 -11.53
CA PHE A 367 13.28 -23.73 -10.71
C PHE A 367 12.02 -24.27 -11.43
N THR A 368 12.20 -24.96 -12.56
CA THR A 368 11.11 -25.60 -13.31
C THR A 368 10.91 -27.06 -12.87
N GLU A 369 11.99 -27.78 -12.61
CA GLU A 369 11.93 -29.20 -12.22
C GLU A 369 11.20 -29.40 -10.87
N GLY A 370 10.27 -30.36 -10.85
CA GLY A 370 9.44 -30.70 -9.69
C GLY A 370 8.48 -29.59 -9.23
N ARG A 371 8.32 -28.49 -9.96
CA ARG A 371 7.45 -27.37 -9.57
C ARG A 371 6.01 -27.84 -9.41
N ASP A 372 5.49 -28.55 -10.40
CA ASP A 372 4.10 -29.02 -10.41
C ASP A 372 3.82 -30.03 -9.29
N GLU A 373 4.80 -30.88 -8.97
CA GLU A 373 4.72 -31.82 -7.85
C GLU A 373 4.65 -31.09 -6.50
N ARG A 374 5.47 -30.05 -6.31
CA ARG A 374 5.44 -29.21 -5.09
C ARG A 374 4.10 -28.49 -4.95
N GLU A 375 3.56 -27.97 -6.04
CA GLU A 375 2.24 -27.31 -6.05
C GLU A 375 1.10 -28.30 -5.77
N ALA A 376 1.13 -29.49 -6.36
CA ALA A 376 0.17 -30.55 -6.09
C ALA A 376 0.21 -30.99 -4.62
N ALA A 377 1.41 -31.23 -4.07
CA ALA A 377 1.58 -31.59 -2.66
C ALA A 377 1.09 -30.49 -1.71
N LYS A 378 1.31 -29.20 -2.06
CA LYS A 378 0.76 -28.07 -1.32
C LYS A 378 -0.77 -28.07 -1.36
N ALA A 379 -1.36 -28.26 -2.53
CA ALA A 379 -2.81 -28.29 -2.71
C ALA A 379 -3.45 -29.43 -1.90
N GLU A 380 -2.89 -30.63 -1.96
CA GLU A 380 -3.35 -31.79 -1.18
C GLU A 380 -3.29 -31.50 0.34
N ARG A 381 -2.15 -30.99 0.81
CA ARG A 381 -1.96 -30.64 2.24
C ARG A 381 -2.96 -29.60 2.73
N LEU A 382 -3.33 -28.63 1.89
CA LEU A 382 -4.24 -27.54 2.27
C LEU A 382 -5.72 -27.86 2.01
N ALA A 383 -6.05 -28.91 1.26
CA ALA A 383 -7.42 -29.22 0.87
C ALA A 383 -8.42 -29.29 2.06
N PRO A 384 -8.11 -29.99 3.18
CA PRO A 384 -9.04 -30.05 4.32
C PRO A 384 -9.29 -28.68 4.96
N ALA A 385 -8.25 -27.86 5.07
CA ALA A 385 -8.34 -26.50 5.60
C ALA A 385 -9.16 -25.58 4.70
N ILE A 386 -8.96 -25.69 3.38
CA ILE A 386 -9.70 -24.92 2.37
C ILE A 386 -11.18 -25.31 2.38
N GLU A 387 -11.50 -26.60 2.46
CA GLU A 387 -12.88 -27.09 2.57
C GLU A 387 -13.57 -26.52 3.82
N ALA A 388 -12.91 -26.61 4.99
CA ALA A 388 -13.42 -26.06 6.24
C ALA A 388 -13.59 -24.53 6.21
N ALA A 389 -12.70 -23.80 5.52
CA ALA A 389 -12.84 -22.36 5.30
C ALA A 389 -14.03 -22.04 4.40
N LEU A 390 -14.19 -22.73 3.27
CA LEU A 390 -15.30 -22.52 2.34
C LEU A 390 -16.65 -22.85 2.97
N ALA A 391 -16.73 -23.85 3.84
CA ALA A 391 -17.94 -24.17 4.60
C ALA A 391 -18.43 -23.03 5.50
N ARG A 392 -17.54 -22.13 5.93
CA ARG A 392 -17.87 -20.93 6.73
C ARG A 392 -18.35 -19.75 5.90
N ARG A 393 -18.15 -19.78 4.58
CA ARG A 393 -18.63 -18.71 3.68
C ARG A 393 -20.14 -18.83 3.46
N LYS A 394 -20.83 -17.69 3.50
CA LYS A 394 -22.25 -17.61 3.12
C LYS A 394 -22.44 -17.97 1.64
N PRO A 395 -23.42 -18.83 1.28
CA PRO A 395 -23.63 -19.24 -0.10
C PRO A 395 -24.05 -18.08 -1.01
N ALA A 396 -24.02 -18.34 -2.33
CA ALA A 396 -24.60 -17.46 -3.33
C ALA A 396 -26.10 -17.26 -3.06
N ARG A 397 -26.60 -16.04 -3.27
CA ARG A 397 -28.00 -15.70 -3.02
C ARG A 397 -28.81 -15.85 -4.31
N THR A 398 -30.13 -15.99 -4.13
CA THR A 398 -31.10 -15.98 -5.22
C THR A 398 -31.96 -14.73 -5.16
N VAL A 399 -32.43 -14.30 -6.33
CA VAL A 399 -33.41 -13.21 -6.44
C VAL A 399 -34.78 -13.69 -5.94
N PRO A 400 -35.60 -12.84 -5.31
CA PRO A 400 -36.99 -13.17 -4.99
C PRO A 400 -37.77 -13.68 -6.22
N PRO A 401 -38.61 -14.73 -6.08
CA PRO A 401 -39.45 -15.22 -7.17
C PRO A 401 -40.30 -14.11 -7.78
N GLY A 402 -40.35 -14.05 -9.11
CA GLY A 402 -41.16 -13.07 -9.84
C GLY A 402 -40.60 -11.64 -9.85
N TYR A 403 -39.37 -11.41 -9.37
CA TYR A 403 -38.72 -10.11 -9.48
C TYR A 403 -38.66 -9.64 -10.95
N ARG A 404 -39.06 -8.40 -11.18
CA ARG A 404 -38.99 -7.71 -12.46
C ARG A 404 -38.33 -6.36 -12.25
N ILE A 405 -37.56 -5.93 -13.23
CA ILE A 405 -37.07 -4.56 -13.25
C ILE A 405 -38.28 -3.66 -13.54
N ASP A 406 -38.57 -2.78 -12.60
CA ASP A 406 -39.63 -1.79 -12.67
C ASP A 406 -39.00 -0.45 -13.07
N GLU A 407 -39.29 0.00 -14.29
CA GLU A 407 -38.69 1.21 -14.88
C GLU A 407 -38.97 2.47 -14.05
N ASP A 408 -40.20 2.64 -13.57
CA ASP A 408 -40.59 3.79 -12.76
C ASP A 408 -39.83 3.78 -11.42
N ALA A 409 -39.69 2.60 -10.80
CA ALA A 409 -38.93 2.44 -9.58
C ALA A 409 -37.42 2.71 -9.78
N GLU A 410 -36.84 2.32 -10.92
CA GLU A 410 -35.45 2.61 -11.26
C GLU A 410 -35.23 4.12 -11.47
N VAL A 411 -36.11 4.80 -12.22
CA VAL A 411 -36.06 6.25 -12.43
C VAL A 411 -36.19 7.00 -11.11
N ALA A 412 -37.12 6.59 -10.24
CA ALA A 412 -37.28 7.18 -8.93
C ALA A 412 -36.04 7.00 -8.04
N ARG A 413 -35.39 5.82 -8.09
CA ARG A 413 -34.16 5.53 -7.35
C ARG A 413 -32.99 6.40 -7.83
N ALA A 414 -32.82 6.53 -9.15
CA ALA A 414 -31.79 7.37 -9.74
C ALA A 414 -31.91 8.84 -9.28
N ARG A 415 -33.15 9.37 -9.22
CA ARG A 415 -33.44 10.73 -8.73
C ARG A 415 -33.16 10.93 -7.24
N ARG A 416 -33.26 9.88 -6.41
CA ARG A 416 -32.97 9.97 -4.96
C ARG A 416 -31.46 10.03 -4.69
N ARG A 417 -30.65 9.29 -5.46
CA ARG A 417 -29.19 9.25 -5.29
C ARG A 417 -28.50 10.58 -5.57
N SER A 418 -29.05 11.43 -6.45
CA SER A 418 -28.48 12.76 -6.72
C SER A 418 -28.65 13.76 -5.56
N ARG A 419 -29.48 13.46 -4.56
CA ARG A 419 -29.73 14.31 -3.38
C ARG A 419 -28.97 13.78 -2.16
N ARG A 420 -27.64 13.85 -2.17
CA ARG A 420 -26.83 13.55 -0.97
C ARG A 420 -27.04 14.64 0.09
N PRO A 421 -27.10 14.33 1.41
CA PRO A 421 -27.39 15.32 2.44
C PRO A 421 -26.18 16.23 2.70
N ALA A 422 -26.36 17.54 2.54
CA ALA A 422 -25.35 18.59 2.72
C ALA A 422 -24.64 18.65 4.10
N ARG A 423 -25.01 17.80 5.07
CA ARG A 423 -24.49 17.86 6.45
C ARG A 423 -23.08 17.28 6.61
N GLU A 424 -22.66 16.33 5.78
CA GLU A 424 -21.30 15.76 5.84
C GLU A 424 -20.27 16.65 5.13
N ASP A 425 -20.65 17.28 4.01
CA ASP A 425 -19.80 18.21 3.26
C ASP A 425 -19.38 19.43 4.08
N VAL A 426 -20.27 19.95 4.94
CA VAL A 426 -19.96 21.08 5.83
C VAL A 426 -18.90 20.72 6.87
N ARG A 427 -18.93 19.49 7.42
CA ARG A 427 -17.91 19.02 8.38
C ARG A 427 -16.58 18.73 7.70
N ALA A 428 -16.60 18.14 6.50
CA ALA A 428 -15.39 17.87 5.72
C ALA A 428 -14.73 19.16 5.22
N ALA A 429 -15.51 20.15 4.78
CA ALA A 429 -15.01 21.47 4.38
C ALA A 429 -14.39 22.24 5.57
N GLY A 430 -15.01 22.15 6.76
CA GLY A 430 -14.45 22.74 7.98
C GLY A 430 -13.09 22.16 8.37
N ARG A 431 -12.92 20.84 8.27
CA ARG A 431 -11.64 20.16 8.55
C ARG A 431 -10.56 20.53 7.52
N ARG A 432 -10.91 20.63 6.23
CA ARG A 432 -9.99 21.04 5.16
C ARG A 432 -9.46 22.47 5.35
N ARG A 433 -10.34 23.43 5.63
CA ARG A 433 -9.95 24.82 5.91
C ARG A 433 -9.06 24.94 7.16
N PHE A 434 -9.37 24.18 8.21
CA PHE A 434 -8.55 24.17 9.42
C PHE A 434 -7.13 23.63 9.15
N ARG A 435 -7.00 22.53 8.41
CA ARG A 435 -5.70 21.96 8.04
C ARG A 435 -4.84 22.90 7.20
N GLN A 436 -5.42 23.52 6.18
CA GLN A 436 -4.69 24.45 5.32
C GLN A 436 -4.26 25.70 6.10
N GLY A 437 -5.13 26.24 6.96
CA GLY A 437 -4.78 27.34 7.86
C GLY A 437 -3.70 26.96 8.88
N PHE A 438 -3.75 25.74 9.44
CA PHE A 438 -2.76 25.26 10.40
C PHE A 438 -1.38 25.04 9.77
N TYR A 439 -1.34 24.49 8.55
CA TYR A 439 -0.09 24.34 7.79
C TYR A 439 0.60 25.69 7.56
N THR A 440 -0.13 26.72 7.10
CA THR A 440 0.43 28.08 6.90
C THR A 440 0.91 28.76 8.19
N LEU A 441 0.48 28.29 9.37
CA LEU A 441 0.94 28.82 10.66
C LEU A 441 2.28 28.25 11.11
N VAL A 442 2.74 27.17 10.48
CA VAL A 442 3.92 26.39 10.89
C VAL A 442 4.97 26.40 9.78
N HIS A 443 4.56 26.18 8.53
CA HIS A 443 5.44 26.10 7.37
C HIS A 443 6.24 27.39 7.15
N GLY A 444 7.54 27.25 6.87
CA GLY A 444 8.46 28.36 6.61
C GLY A 444 8.82 29.23 7.83
N ARG A 445 8.46 28.81 9.07
CA ARG A 445 8.75 29.55 10.30
C ARG A 445 9.85 28.91 11.14
N THR A 446 10.58 29.74 11.88
CA THR A 446 11.62 29.27 12.82
C THR A 446 11.02 28.70 14.10
N ASP A 447 11.77 27.87 14.83
CA ASP A 447 11.32 27.23 16.07
C ASP A 447 10.83 28.25 17.09
N ALA A 448 11.59 29.35 17.28
CA ALA A 448 11.23 30.43 18.19
C ALA A 448 9.90 31.13 17.79
N GLN A 449 9.60 31.25 16.49
CA GLN A 449 8.35 31.85 16.02
C GLN A 449 7.15 30.93 16.29
N ILE A 450 7.32 29.62 16.11
CA ILE A 450 6.30 28.62 16.38
C ILE A 450 6.04 28.52 17.90
N GLU A 451 7.10 28.42 18.70
CA GLU A 451 7.03 28.26 20.17
C GLU A 451 6.42 29.47 20.88
N ARG A 452 6.73 30.70 20.43
CA ARG A 452 6.08 31.93 20.96
C ARG A 452 4.56 31.93 20.77
N ARG A 453 4.08 31.34 19.68
CA ARG A 453 2.65 31.28 19.36
C ARG A 453 1.97 30.10 20.05
N PHE A 454 2.73 29.07 20.43
CA PHE A 454 2.24 27.85 21.04
C PHE A 454 2.60 27.72 22.53
N GLY A 455 2.35 28.77 23.29
CA GLY A 455 2.49 28.76 24.76
C GLY A 455 1.47 27.86 25.46
N PRO A 456 1.52 27.77 26.82
CA PRO A 456 0.72 26.83 27.60
C PRO A 456 -0.80 26.88 27.34
N ASN A 457 -1.35 28.07 27.09
CA ASN A 457 -2.78 28.23 26.77
C ASN A 457 -3.15 27.67 25.40
N ALA A 458 -2.25 27.81 24.41
CA ALA A 458 -2.43 27.26 23.07
C ALA A 458 -2.30 25.73 23.09
N GLN A 459 -1.32 25.21 23.83
CA GLN A 459 -1.18 23.77 24.08
C GLN A 459 -2.45 23.18 24.69
N ARG A 460 -3.06 23.85 25.68
CA ARG A 460 -4.30 23.39 26.31
C ARG A 460 -5.45 23.27 25.31
N LEU A 461 -5.66 24.29 24.48
CA LEU A 461 -6.68 24.27 23.44
C LEU A 461 -6.41 23.16 22.41
N PHE A 462 -5.15 22.95 22.08
CA PHE A 462 -4.73 21.95 21.12
C PHE A 462 -4.96 20.52 21.61
N PHE A 463 -4.46 20.15 22.80
CA PHE A 463 -4.67 18.82 23.36
C PHE A 463 -6.16 18.55 23.66
N ALA A 464 -6.93 19.59 24.04
CA ALA A 464 -8.38 19.47 24.14
C ALA A 464 -9.03 19.20 22.75
N GLY A 465 -8.50 19.81 21.69
CA GLY A 465 -8.87 19.53 20.30
C GLY A 465 -8.55 18.09 19.88
N MET A 466 -7.33 17.61 20.16
CA MET A 466 -6.94 16.22 19.92
C MET A 466 -7.86 15.24 20.63
N ALA A 467 -8.14 15.45 21.91
CA ALA A 467 -9.04 14.57 22.68
C ALA A 467 -10.47 14.55 22.11
N ARG A 468 -10.94 15.67 21.54
CA ARG A 468 -12.24 15.74 20.84
C ARG A 468 -12.22 15.08 19.46
N ALA A 469 -11.08 15.05 18.79
CA ALA A 469 -10.88 14.42 17.50
C ALA A 469 -10.70 12.90 17.59
N TYR A 470 -10.67 12.36 18.81
CA TYR A 470 -10.49 10.93 19.07
C TYR A 470 -11.53 10.07 18.33
N ASP A 471 -11.05 9.09 17.58
CA ASP A 471 -11.84 8.04 16.95
C ASP A 471 -11.67 6.71 17.70
N PRO A 472 -12.69 6.27 18.46
CA PRO A 472 -12.63 5.02 19.19
C PRO A 472 -12.44 3.78 18.31
N SER A 473 -12.89 3.82 17.04
CA SER A 473 -12.77 2.68 16.12
C SER A 473 -11.32 2.42 15.69
N ALA A 474 -10.49 3.47 15.67
CA ALA A 474 -9.08 3.43 15.32
C ALA A 474 -8.16 3.07 16.51
N SER A 475 -8.71 2.86 17.71
CA SER A 475 -7.93 2.53 18.91
C SER A 475 -7.39 1.10 18.92
N GLY A 476 -7.90 0.20 18.06
CA GLY A 476 -7.58 -1.22 18.11
C GLY A 476 -7.92 -1.86 19.47
N GLY A 477 -8.86 -1.28 20.23
CA GLY A 477 -9.21 -1.70 21.58
C GLY A 477 -8.32 -1.15 22.70
N PHE A 478 -7.32 -0.32 22.37
CA PHE A 478 -6.42 0.27 23.36
C PHE A 478 -7.15 1.20 24.34
N THR A 479 -6.88 1.01 25.63
CA THR A 479 -7.26 1.93 26.71
C THR A 479 -6.08 2.13 27.64
N GLY A 480 -5.72 3.38 27.93
CA GLY A 480 -4.53 3.70 28.71
C GLY A 480 -4.22 5.19 28.71
N GLU A 481 -3.07 5.58 29.26
CA GLU A 481 -2.58 6.96 29.22
C GLU A 481 -1.43 7.09 28.22
N LEU A 482 -1.44 8.17 27.44
CA LEU A 482 -0.35 8.57 26.56
C LEU A 482 0.23 9.89 27.07
N GLU A 483 1.55 9.96 27.19
CA GLU A 483 2.24 11.14 27.72
C GLU A 483 3.03 11.87 26.62
N PHE A 484 2.92 13.19 26.58
CA PHE A 484 3.63 14.06 25.66
C PHE A 484 4.46 15.07 26.45
N ARG A 485 5.78 15.00 26.30
CA ARG A 485 6.75 15.92 26.89
C ARG A 485 7.27 16.86 25.81
N LEU A 486 6.82 18.10 25.86
CA LEU A 486 7.18 19.14 24.90
C LEU A 486 8.19 20.10 25.52
N THR A 487 9.38 20.16 24.93
CA THR A 487 10.43 21.11 25.32
C THR A 487 10.29 22.41 24.52
N SER A 488 10.60 23.53 25.13
CA SER A 488 10.61 24.85 24.49
C SER A 488 11.91 25.56 24.84
N THR A 489 12.51 26.16 23.82
CA THR A 489 13.71 27.01 23.97
C THR A 489 13.35 28.43 24.39
N VAL A 490 12.06 28.80 24.30
CA VAL A 490 11.54 30.12 24.64
C VAL A 490 11.05 30.16 26.09
N GLY A 491 11.97 30.38 27.04
CA GLY A 491 11.70 31.19 28.25
C GLY A 491 12.09 30.65 29.64
N LYS A 492 13.12 31.27 30.24
CA LYS A 492 13.06 32.11 31.46
C LYS A 492 14.31 33.01 31.52
N THR A 493 14.19 34.29 31.16
CA THR A 493 15.17 35.30 31.57
C THR A 493 14.90 35.69 33.02
N SER A 494 15.58 35.07 33.98
CA SER A 494 15.77 35.70 35.30
C SER A 494 17.05 36.54 35.24
N ARG A 495 16.96 37.83 35.55
CA ARG A 495 18.14 38.65 35.83
C ARG A 495 18.82 38.10 37.09
N SER A 496 19.95 37.44 36.91
CA SER A 496 20.94 37.18 37.94
C SER A 496 22.30 37.54 37.33
N GLU A 497 22.87 38.63 37.80
CA GLU A 497 24.26 38.99 37.55
C GLU A 497 25.12 38.06 38.39
N THR A 498 25.61 36.96 37.82
CA THR A 498 26.95 36.36 38.02
C THR A 498 27.03 34.95 37.40
N SER A 499 28.03 34.77 36.53
CA SER A 499 28.59 33.49 36.02
C SER A 499 27.68 32.49 35.27
N GLY A 500 28.07 32.16 34.02
CA GLY A 500 27.72 30.90 33.34
C GLY A 500 26.30 30.79 32.77
N SER A 501 26.12 31.12 31.50
CA SER A 501 24.87 30.90 30.75
C SER A 501 24.60 29.40 30.50
N GLN A 502 23.77 28.75 31.31
CA GLN A 502 23.03 27.55 30.93
C GLN A 502 21.60 27.93 30.53
N THR A 503 21.23 27.71 29.27
CA THR A 503 19.86 27.85 28.76
C THR A 503 19.00 26.69 29.27
N SER A 504 18.35 26.88 30.41
CA SER A 504 17.31 25.97 30.92
C SER A 504 16.03 26.14 30.06
N GLY A 505 15.79 25.21 29.14
CA GLY A 505 14.55 25.14 28.37
C GLY A 505 13.36 24.78 29.28
N SER A 506 12.17 25.31 28.99
CA SER A 506 10.95 24.96 29.73
C SER A 506 10.34 23.67 29.16
N GLN A 507 9.97 22.72 30.02
CA GLN A 507 9.29 21.48 29.63
C GLN A 507 7.85 21.50 30.08
N THR A 508 6.95 21.16 29.18
CA THR A 508 5.51 21.00 29.45
C THR A 508 5.12 19.54 29.22
N THR A 509 4.32 18.98 30.13
CA THR A 509 3.86 17.59 30.04
C THR A 509 2.35 17.56 29.90
N TRP A 510 1.86 16.75 28.97
CA TRP A 510 0.45 16.55 28.70
C TRP A 510 0.12 15.06 28.69
N THR A 511 -1.03 14.70 29.25
CA THR A 511 -1.54 13.34 29.25
C THR A 511 -2.83 13.27 28.46
N LEU A 512 -2.90 12.35 27.49
CA LEU A 512 -4.14 11.92 26.85
C LEU A 512 -4.59 10.59 27.47
N GLN A 513 -5.71 10.62 28.19
CA GLN A 513 -6.35 9.43 28.73
C GLN A 513 -7.31 8.87 27.69
N ILE A 514 -7.06 7.64 27.25
CA ILE A 514 -7.80 6.95 26.20
C ILE A 514 -8.77 5.96 26.83
N GLY A 515 -10.05 6.20 26.63
CA GLY A 515 -11.13 5.28 26.99
C GLY A 515 -11.76 4.63 25.76
N ARG A 516 -12.62 3.63 26.01
CA ARG A 516 -13.33 2.87 24.97
C ARG A 516 -14.19 3.71 24.03
N THR A 517 -14.65 4.89 24.46
CA THR A 517 -15.57 5.74 23.69
C THR A 517 -15.15 7.20 23.60
N ARG A 518 -14.17 7.64 24.40
CA ARG A 518 -13.72 9.03 24.46
C ARG A 518 -12.29 9.13 24.94
N ALA A 519 -11.61 10.20 24.54
CA ALA A 519 -10.33 10.61 25.11
C ALA A 519 -10.50 11.87 25.96
N ARG A 520 -9.57 12.09 26.91
CA ARG A 520 -9.49 13.32 27.72
C ARG A 520 -8.05 13.80 27.79
N ALA A 521 -7.85 15.11 27.59
CA ALA A 521 -6.56 15.74 27.77
C ALA A 521 -6.47 16.40 29.15
N ARG A 522 -5.32 16.24 29.81
CA ARG A 522 -4.95 17.01 31.01
C ARG A 522 -3.50 17.42 30.95
N GLN A 523 -3.18 18.55 31.56
CA GLN A 523 -1.80 18.95 31.76
C GLN A 523 -1.22 18.19 32.96
N GLY A 524 0.06 17.81 32.89
CA GLY A 524 0.77 17.04 33.89
C GLY A 524 1.06 15.61 33.44
N PRO A 525 1.91 14.89 34.20
CA PRO A 525 2.35 13.55 33.87
C PRO A 525 1.26 12.50 34.07
N ALA A 526 1.39 11.42 33.32
CA ALA A 526 0.65 10.17 33.48
C ALA A 526 1.22 9.40 34.68
N LYS A 527 0.38 8.62 35.36
CA LYS A 527 0.88 7.78 36.47
C LYS A 527 1.62 6.56 35.92
N ASP A 528 1.11 6.02 34.83
CA ASP A 528 1.63 4.84 34.13
C ASP A 528 1.35 4.99 32.62
N PRO A 529 2.16 5.78 31.90
CA PRO A 529 1.95 5.98 30.47
C PRO A 529 2.32 4.72 29.69
N ALA A 530 1.41 4.24 28.85
CA ALA A 530 1.70 3.17 27.91
C ALA A 530 2.76 3.61 26.88
N LEU A 531 2.74 4.89 26.50
CA LEU A 531 3.72 5.49 25.61
C LEU A 531 4.00 6.94 26.04
N THR A 532 5.29 7.28 26.10
CA THR A 532 5.78 8.65 26.32
C THR A 532 6.49 9.15 25.06
N LEU A 533 6.11 10.33 24.57
CA LEU A 533 6.75 11.02 23.45
C LEU A 533 7.43 12.29 23.94
N THR A 534 8.75 12.40 23.74
CA THR A 534 9.53 13.59 24.10
C THR A 534 10.10 14.24 22.84
N ARG A 535 9.84 15.55 22.65
CA ARG A 535 10.42 16.34 21.54
C ARG A 535 10.26 17.85 21.73
N ALA A 536 10.93 18.63 20.89
CA ALA A 536 10.71 20.07 20.80
C ALA A 536 9.26 20.41 20.40
N THR A 537 8.73 21.49 20.95
CA THR A 537 7.37 21.96 20.68
C THR A 537 7.19 22.31 19.21
N ALA A 538 8.21 22.93 18.60
CA ALA A 538 8.21 23.24 17.16
C ALA A 538 8.10 21.97 16.30
N ASP A 539 8.90 20.94 16.60
CA ASP A 539 8.90 19.67 15.89
C ASP A 539 7.59 18.89 16.07
N PHE A 540 6.99 18.98 17.26
CA PHE A 540 5.66 18.45 17.51
C PHE A 540 4.62 19.06 16.56
N LEU A 541 4.63 20.38 16.41
CA LEU A 541 3.69 21.09 15.55
C LEU A 541 3.94 20.89 14.06
N ARG A 542 5.22 20.87 13.63
CA ARG A 542 5.57 20.55 12.23
C ARG A 542 5.11 19.16 11.84
N THR A 543 5.34 18.18 12.70
CA THR A 543 4.83 16.82 12.47
C THR A 543 3.32 16.81 12.27
N LEU A 544 2.58 17.53 13.11
CA LEU A 544 1.12 17.58 13.03
C LEU A 544 0.59 18.37 11.82
N ALA A 545 1.37 19.34 11.36
CA ALA A 545 1.10 20.08 10.13
C ALA A 545 1.44 19.27 8.87
N GLY A 546 2.19 18.17 8.98
CA GLY A 546 2.76 17.44 7.84
C GLY A 546 4.02 18.09 7.27
N ASP A 547 4.65 18.99 8.03
CA ASP A 547 5.83 19.78 7.65
C ASP A 547 7.15 19.16 8.15
N ALA A 548 7.09 18.11 8.97
CA ALA A 548 8.26 17.34 9.39
C ALA A 548 7.95 15.85 9.43
N ASN A 549 8.91 15.02 9.03
CA ASN A 549 8.83 13.57 9.11
C ASN A 549 9.36 13.09 10.48
N PRO A 550 8.52 12.51 11.33
CA PRO A 550 8.93 11.99 12.63
C PRO A 550 9.80 10.74 12.63
N ALA A 551 9.79 9.91 11.59
CA ALA A 551 10.80 8.87 11.44
C ALA A 551 12.19 9.51 11.27
N SER A 552 12.29 10.60 10.48
CA SER A 552 13.52 11.39 10.39
C SER A 552 13.89 12.03 11.73
N LEU A 553 12.92 12.62 12.46
CA LEU A 553 13.19 13.19 13.79
C LEU A 553 13.66 12.14 14.80
N LEU A 554 13.16 10.90 14.73
CA LEU A 554 13.60 9.81 15.59
C LEU A 554 15.06 9.42 15.28
N MET A 555 15.42 9.31 13.99
CA MET A 555 16.79 9.03 13.55
C MET A 555 17.76 10.14 13.93
N ASP A 556 17.32 11.40 13.85
CA ASP A 556 18.11 12.58 14.23
C ASP A 556 18.21 12.79 15.76
N GLY A 557 17.59 11.91 16.57
CA GLY A 557 17.54 12.03 18.03
C GLY A 557 16.69 13.20 18.55
N ARG A 558 15.83 13.76 17.70
CA ARG A 558 14.94 14.91 17.99
C ARG A 558 13.53 14.50 18.45
N LEU A 559 13.19 13.23 18.28
CA LEU A 559 12.02 12.57 18.86
C LEU A 559 12.49 11.37 19.67
N GLU A 560 12.04 11.26 20.92
CA GLU A 560 12.30 10.11 21.78
C GLU A 560 10.98 9.44 22.16
N LEU A 561 10.96 8.11 22.12
CA LEU A 561 9.81 7.28 22.48
C LEU A 561 10.19 6.34 23.62
N ARG A 562 9.33 6.20 24.62
CA ARG A 562 9.51 5.23 25.71
C ARG A 562 8.19 4.53 26.02
N GLY A 563 8.24 3.22 26.25
CA GLY A 563 7.07 2.37 26.49
C GLY A 563 6.73 1.50 25.28
N ASP A 564 5.45 1.29 25.03
CA ASP A 564 4.94 0.53 23.89
C ASP A 564 5.02 1.39 22.60
N VAL A 565 6.15 1.26 21.92
CA VAL A 565 6.44 1.99 20.68
C VAL A 565 5.52 1.58 19.52
N GLU A 566 4.87 0.42 19.57
CA GLU A 566 3.92 -0.03 18.54
C GLU A 566 2.62 0.80 18.54
N LEU A 567 2.33 1.53 19.62
CA LEU A 567 1.20 2.46 19.68
C LEU A 567 1.45 3.73 18.87
N ALA A 568 2.71 4.06 18.58
CA ALA A 568 3.06 5.36 18.05
C ALA A 568 2.53 5.61 16.61
N PRO A 569 2.57 4.63 15.67
CA PRO A 569 1.90 4.73 14.36
C PRO A 569 0.38 4.95 14.46
N ARG A 570 -0.26 4.31 15.45
CA ARG A 570 -1.71 4.34 15.65
C ARG A 570 -2.22 5.68 16.16
N LEU A 571 -1.36 6.53 16.74
CA LEU A 571 -1.74 7.86 17.23
C LEU A 571 -2.38 8.72 16.14
N SER A 572 -1.94 8.59 14.90
CA SER A 572 -2.56 9.34 13.79
C SER A 572 -3.95 8.87 13.44
N GLU A 573 -4.14 7.55 13.41
CA GLU A 573 -5.42 6.92 13.14
C GLU A 573 -6.42 7.29 14.24
N MET A 574 -5.97 7.30 15.50
CA MET A 574 -6.79 7.64 16.67
C MET A 574 -7.21 9.11 16.73
N PHE A 575 -6.44 10.05 16.18
CA PHE A 575 -6.70 11.50 16.33
C PHE A 575 -6.89 12.25 15.00
N GLY A 576 -6.94 11.55 13.87
CA GLY A 576 -7.20 12.13 12.53
C GLY A 576 -6.11 13.08 12.03
N GLY A 577 -4.89 12.99 12.56
CA GLY A 577 -3.71 13.74 12.11
C GLY A 577 -2.99 13.05 10.95
N PRO A 578 -2.08 13.72 10.22
CA PRO A 578 -1.10 13.01 9.39
C PRO A 578 -0.32 12.04 10.29
N SER A 579 -0.01 10.86 9.73
CA SER A 579 0.79 9.84 10.43
C SER A 579 2.08 10.44 10.95
N PRO A 580 2.37 10.38 12.26
CA PRO A 580 3.68 10.69 12.74
C PRO A 580 4.62 9.47 12.61
N TYR A 581 4.38 8.61 11.62
CA TYR A 581 5.24 7.53 11.13
C TYR A 581 5.02 7.38 9.64
#